data_AF-A0ABD0NT97-F1
#
_entry.id   AF-A0ABD0NT97-F1
#
_cell.length_a   1.000
_cell.length_b   1.000
_cell.length_c   1.000
_cell.angle_alpha   90.00
_cell.angle_beta   90.00
_cell.angle_gamma   90.00
#
_symmetry.space_group_name_H-M   'P 1'
#
loop_
_entity.id
_entity.type
_entity.pdbx_description
1 polymer ?
#
loop_
_entity_poly.entity_id
_entity_poly.type
_entity_poly.pdbx_seq_one_letter_code
_entity_poly.pdbx_strand_id
1 'polypeptide(L)'
;EQICELSRKQACRPPDPQYGRLYQELQHYLCSIGQPAAVGDLLSHLLKALQAPGPKTRLGIQGLLKEEAVWQASQHRFSQRLVEEYPLYPDVVVPLRAAILQVQHGMRLLASQVSSSMTAQPGLARLVSTMLAFPSPAASSDLACADYLNRGQPCDTRSCSFVVECTALHTESYTERKNSSDMFV
;
A
#
# COMPACT_ATOMS: atom_id res chain seq x y z
N GLU A 1 -45.33 15.21 -22.38
CA GLU A 1 -44.82 15.06 -21.00
C GLU A 1 -43.54 14.25 -20.89
N GLN A 2 -43.43 13.09 -21.55
CA GLN A 2 -42.27 12.18 -21.45
C GLN A 2 -40.91 12.83 -21.76
N ILE A 3 -40.84 13.73 -22.75
CA ILE A 3 -39.61 14.47 -23.09
C ILE A 3 -39.18 15.42 -21.95
N CYS A 4 -40.12 16.11 -21.32
CA CYS A 4 -39.86 17.00 -20.19
C CYS A 4 -39.46 16.23 -18.93
N GLU A 5 -40.00 15.03 -18.73
CA GLU A 5 -39.59 14.15 -17.63
C GLU A 5 -38.16 13.63 -17.79
N LEU A 6 -37.78 13.28 -19.03
CA LEU A 6 -36.44 12.78 -19.35
C LEU A 6 -35.40 13.90 -19.28
N SER A 7 -35.71 15.11 -19.75
CA SER A 7 -34.79 16.25 -19.65
C SER A 7 -34.47 16.62 -18.19
N ARG A 8 -35.43 16.48 -17.27
CA ARG A 8 -35.21 16.69 -15.83
C ARG A 8 -34.21 15.69 -15.21
N LYS A 9 -34.05 14.51 -15.80
CA LYS A 9 -33.17 13.44 -15.30
C LYS A 9 -31.77 13.46 -15.93
N GLN A 10 -31.48 14.43 -16.78
CA GLN A 10 -30.20 14.52 -17.47
C GLN A 10 -29.12 15.11 -16.56
N ALA A 11 -27.93 14.52 -16.56
CA ALA A 11 -26.78 15.08 -15.88
C ALA A 11 -26.46 16.47 -16.47
N CYS A 12 -26.13 17.43 -15.62
CA CYS A 12 -25.66 18.75 -16.07
C CYS A 12 -24.36 18.58 -16.86
N ARG A 13 -24.33 19.07 -18.10
CA ARG A 13 -23.17 19.03 -18.99
C ARG A 13 -22.88 20.44 -19.51
N PRO A 14 -21.61 20.76 -19.82
CA PRO A 14 -21.28 22.02 -20.44
C PRO A 14 -21.98 22.16 -21.80
N PRO A 15 -22.28 23.40 -22.23
CA PRO A 15 -22.84 23.67 -23.56
C PRO A 15 -21.88 23.25 -24.68
N ASP A 16 -20.56 23.41 -24.46
CA ASP A 16 -19.53 22.90 -25.34
C ASP A 16 -19.16 21.45 -24.97
N PRO A 17 -19.36 20.46 -25.85
CA PRO A 17 -19.15 19.05 -25.52
C PRO A 17 -17.66 18.71 -25.41
N GLN A 18 -17.17 18.50 -24.19
CA GLN A 18 -15.77 18.13 -23.92
C GLN A 18 -15.53 16.61 -23.90
N TYR A 19 -16.60 15.82 -23.93
CA TYR A 19 -16.53 14.36 -23.81
C TYR A 19 -15.65 13.70 -24.87
N GLY A 20 -15.70 14.18 -26.12
CA GLY A 20 -14.86 13.65 -27.20
C GLY A 20 -13.36 13.79 -26.91
N ARG A 21 -12.96 14.93 -26.33
CA ARG A 21 -11.59 15.17 -25.89
C ARG A 21 -11.21 14.27 -24.70
N LEU A 22 -12.07 14.20 -23.68
CA LEU A 22 -11.88 13.30 -22.52
C LEU A 22 -11.66 11.85 -22.98
N TYR A 23 -12.48 11.38 -23.92
CA TYR A 23 -12.34 10.03 -24.46
C TYR A 23 -10.99 9.83 -25.15
N GLN A 24 -10.55 10.78 -25.98
CA GLN A 24 -9.24 10.71 -26.64
C GLN A 24 -8.09 10.69 -25.62
N GLU A 25 -8.14 11.52 -24.58
CA GLU A 25 -7.14 11.53 -23.52
C GLU A 25 -7.07 10.18 -22.78
N LEU A 26 -8.21 9.52 -22.56
CA LEU A 26 -8.25 8.18 -21.98
C LEU A 26 -7.65 7.13 -22.92
N GLN A 27 -7.90 7.21 -24.23
CA GLN A 27 -7.24 6.31 -25.19
C GLN A 27 -5.72 6.51 -25.16
N HIS A 28 -5.24 7.75 -25.11
CA HIS A 28 -3.81 8.04 -25.00
C HIS A 28 -3.21 7.51 -23.68
N TYR A 29 -3.93 7.62 -22.58
CA TYR A 29 -3.52 7.03 -21.30
C TYR A 29 -3.35 5.50 -21.40
N LEU A 30 -4.31 4.81 -22.02
CA LEU A 30 -4.29 3.35 -22.19
C LEU A 30 -3.19 2.87 -23.17
N CYS A 31 -2.70 3.73 -24.05
CA CYS A 31 -1.55 3.43 -24.92
C CYS A 31 -0.22 3.94 -24.35
N SER A 32 -0.17 4.42 -23.11
CA SER A 32 1.03 4.96 -22.49
C SER A 32 1.22 4.43 -21.05
N ILE A 33 1.15 5.31 -20.05
CA ILE A 33 1.42 4.96 -18.64
C ILE A 33 0.38 4.00 -18.04
N GLY A 34 -0.81 3.95 -18.61
CA GLY A 34 -1.90 3.05 -18.25
C GLY A 34 -1.96 1.78 -19.07
N GLN A 35 -0.99 1.54 -19.97
CA GLN A 35 -1.02 0.38 -20.87
C GLN A 35 -0.96 -0.92 -20.06
N PRO A 36 -1.96 -1.82 -20.19
CA PRO A 36 -2.05 -3.02 -19.35
C PRO A 36 -0.81 -3.91 -19.41
N ALA A 37 -0.20 -4.07 -20.59
CA ALA A 37 1.02 -4.84 -20.76
C ALA A 37 2.19 -4.24 -19.96
N ALA A 38 2.45 -2.94 -20.12
CA ALA A 38 3.55 -2.26 -19.43
C ALA A 38 3.34 -2.25 -17.89
N VAL A 39 2.10 -2.05 -17.42
CA VAL A 39 1.77 -2.15 -15.99
C VAL A 39 1.99 -3.58 -15.49
N GLY A 40 1.58 -4.59 -16.27
CA GLY A 40 1.79 -6.00 -15.96
C GLY A 40 3.27 -6.40 -15.92
N ASP A 41 4.10 -5.83 -16.79
CA ASP A 41 5.55 -6.05 -16.82
C ASP A 41 6.21 -5.47 -15.56
N LEU A 42 5.90 -4.22 -15.20
CA LEU A 42 6.41 -3.59 -13.98
C LEU A 42 5.98 -4.38 -12.72
N LEU A 43 4.72 -4.81 -12.66
CA LEU A 43 4.21 -5.67 -11.59
C LEU A 43 5.00 -6.97 -11.50
N SER A 44 5.22 -7.63 -12.64
CA SER A 44 5.97 -8.88 -12.73
C SER A 44 7.41 -8.71 -12.27
N HIS A 45 8.07 -7.60 -12.63
CA HIS A 45 9.41 -7.28 -12.17
C HIS A 45 9.46 -7.08 -10.65
N LEU A 46 8.50 -6.37 -10.06
CA LEU A 46 8.41 -6.21 -8.60
C LEU A 46 8.20 -7.55 -7.90
N LEU A 47 7.31 -8.41 -8.40
CA LEU A 47 7.06 -9.73 -7.83
C LEU A 47 8.29 -10.64 -7.92
N LYS A 48 8.99 -10.66 -9.06
CA LYS A 48 10.26 -11.38 -9.21
C LYS A 48 11.33 -10.86 -8.24
N ALA A 49 11.36 -9.54 -8.03
CA ALA A 49 12.22 -8.90 -7.05
C ALA A 49 11.86 -9.25 -5.60
N LEU A 50 10.69 -9.80 -5.31
CA LEU A 50 10.35 -10.39 -4.01
C LEU A 50 10.75 -11.87 -3.95
N GLN A 51 10.40 -12.66 -4.96
CA GLN A 51 10.46 -14.12 -4.92
C GLN A 51 11.87 -14.71 -5.08
N ALA A 52 12.78 -14.06 -5.83
CA ALA A 52 14.06 -14.70 -6.16
C ALA A 52 14.96 -14.88 -4.91
N PRO A 53 15.31 -16.12 -4.53
CA PRO A 53 16.22 -16.41 -3.43
C PRO A 53 17.66 -16.19 -3.91
N GLY A 54 18.35 -15.19 -3.36
CA GLY A 54 19.76 -14.93 -3.65
C GLY A 54 20.15 -13.46 -3.49
N PRO A 55 21.46 -13.16 -3.43
CA PRO A 55 21.97 -11.79 -3.40
C PRO A 55 21.65 -11.10 -4.73
N LYS A 56 20.49 -10.44 -4.81
CA LYS A 56 20.11 -9.60 -5.94
C LYS A 56 21.11 -8.45 -6.06
N THR A 57 21.44 -8.04 -7.28
CA THR A 57 22.24 -6.84 -7.51
C THR A 57 21.47 -5.64 -6.95
N ARG A 58 21.95 -5.07 -5.84
CA ARG A 58 21.35 -3.93 -5.14
C ARG A 58 20.98 -2.77 -6.09
N LEU A 59 21.82 -2.56 -7.11
CA LEU A 59 21.62 -1.57 -8.16
C LEU A 59 20.38 -1.84 -9.03
N GLY A 60 20.12 -3.10 -9.38
CA GLY A 60 18.96 -3.48 -10.20
C GLY A 60 17.64 -3.23 -9.47
N ILE A 61 17.56 -3.56 -8.18
CA ILE A 61 16.37 -3.29 -7.38
C ILE A 61 16.16 -1.78 -7.19
N GLN A 62 17.23 -1.02 -6.92
CA GLN A 62 17.12 0.44 -6.78
C GLN A 62 16.64 1.08 -8.09
N GLY A 63 17.12 0.61 -9.24
CA GLY A 63 16.63 1.03 -10.55
C GLY A 63 15.14 0.76 -10.73
N LEU A 64 14.69 -0.45 -10.39
CA LEU A 64 13.28 -0.83 -10.44
C LEU A 64 12.38 0.01 -9.52
N LEU A 65 12.84 0.29 -8.28
CA LEU A 65 12.10 1.17 -7.35
C LEU A 65 12.03 2.61 -7.87
N LYS A 66 13.08 3.09 -8.55
CA LYS A 66 13.07 4.41 -9.19
C LYS A 66 12.10 4.44 -10.38
N GLU A 67 12.09 3.41 -11.20
CA GLU A 67 11.14 3.25 -12.31
C GLU A 67 9.69 3.30 -11.79
N GLU A 68 9.38 2.52 -10.75
CA GLU A 68 8.08 2.55 -10.09
C GLU A 68 7.73 3.96 -9.57
N ALA A 69 8.67 4.66 -8.93
CA ALA A 69 8.43 6.01 -8.42
C ALA A 69 8.13 7.02 -9.54
N VAL A 70 8.81 6.92 -10.68
CA VAL A 70 8.56 7.76 -11.86
C VAL A 70 7.19 7.44 -12.48
N TRP A 71 6.86 6.15 -12.58
CA TRP A 71 5.54 5.70 -13.05
C TRP A 71 4.43 6.24 -12.13
N GLN A 72 4.61 6.18 -10.81
CA GLN A 72 3.66 6.73 -9.83
C GLN A 72 3.45 8.23 -9.98
N ALA A 73 4.53 9.00 -10.17
CA ALA A 73 4.43 10.44 -10.40
C ALA A 73 3.65 10.75 -11.68
N SER A 74 3.83 9.93 -12.73
CA SER A 74 3.12 10.09 -14.00
C SER A 74 1.63 9.78 -13.86
N GLN A 75 1.29 8.71 -13.13
CA GLN A 75 -0.10 8.34 -12.80
C GLN A 75 -0.80 9.46 -12.02
N HIS A 76 -0.12 9.99 -10.99
CA HIS A 76 -0.66 11.08 -10.17
C HIS A 76 -0.96 12.33 -11.00
N ARG A 77 -0.02 12.77 -11.86
CA ARG A 77 -0.21 13.93 -12.74
C ARG A 77 -1.37 13.75 -13.70
N PHE A 78 -1.54 12.56 -14.29
CA PHE A 78 -2.68 12.28 -15.15
C PHE A 78 -3.99 12.32 -14.36
N SER A 79 -4.05 11.69 -13.18
CA SER A 79 -5.24 11.71 -12.33
C SER A 79 -5.64 13.11 -11.87
N GLN A 80 -4.67 14.00 -11.59
CA GLN A 80 -4.94 15.39 -11.24
C GLN A 80 -5.53 16.17 -12.42
N ARG A 81 -4.92 16.06 -13.60
CA ARG A 81 -5.42 16.72 -14.81
C ARG A 81 -6.85 16.33 -15.15
N LEU A 82 -7.24 15.06 -14.96
CA LEU A 82 -8.63 14.64 -15.17
C LEU A 82 -9.64 15.43 -14.32
N VAL A 83 -9.28 15.75 -13.08
CA VAL A 83 -10.15 16.51 -12.17
C VAL A 83 -10.16 18.00 -12.52
N GLU A 84 -9.01 18.54 -12.91
CA GLU A 84 -8.85 19.94 -13.28
C GLU A 84 -9.53 20.29 -14.61
N GLU A 85 -9.39 19.43 -15.61
CA GLU A 85 -9.86 19.69 -16.97
C GLU A 85 -11.32 19.29 -17.20
N TYR A 86 -11.84 18.32 -16.43
CA TYR A 86 -13.20 17.77 -16.64
C TYR A 86 -14.08 17.78 -15.37
N PRO A 87 -14.21 18.92 -14.65
CA PRO A 87 -14.99 18.99 -13.41
C PRO A 87 -16.49 18.73 -13.61
N LEU A 88 -17.01 18.92 -14.82
CA LEU A 88 -18.42 18.70 -15.18
C LEU A 88 -18.73 17.26 -15.65
N TYR A 89 -17.76 16.36 -15.51
CA TYR A 89 -17.92 14.93 -15.79
C TYR A 89 -17.66 14.06 -14.55
N PRO A 90 -18.23 14.37 -13.37
CA PRO A 90 -17.92 13.66 -12.13
C PRO A 90 -18.33 12.18 -12.18
N ASP A 91 -19.38 11.85 -12.90
CA ASP A 91 -19.86 10.49 -13.15
C ASP A 91 -18.86 9.61 -13.90
N VAL A 92 -17.94 10.21 -14.65
CA VAL A 92 -16.88 9.53 -15.41
C VAL A 92 -15.53 9.65 -14.69
N VAL A 93 -15.15 10.87 -14.30
CA VAL A 93 -13.83 11.16 -13.73
C VAL A 93 -13.63 10.52 -12.36
N VAL A 94 -14.65 10.51 -11.50
CA VAL A 94 -14.55 9.95 -10.14
C VAL A 94 -14.24 8.45 -10.18
N PRO A 95 -15.00 7.58 -10.87
CA PRO A 95 -14.68 6.17 -10.92
C PRO A 95 -13.33 5.88 -11.61
N LEU A 96 -12.96 6.64 -12.64
CA LEU A 96 -11.65 6.50 -13.30
C LEU A 96 -10.49 6.83 -12.34
N ARG A 97 -10.61 7.93 -11.60
CA ARG A 97 -9.62 8.32 -10.59
C ARG A 97 -9.50 7.26 -9.49
N ALA A 98 -10.62 6.72 -9.02
CA ALA A 98 -10.61 5.63 -8.05
C ALA A 98 -9.85 4.40 -8.56
N ALA A 99 -10.10 4.00 -9.81
CA ALA A 99 -9.41 2.87 -10.44
C ALA A 99 -7.89 3.13 -10.57
N ILE A 100 -7.47 4.33 -11.02
CA ILE A 100 -6.05 4.69 -11.11
C ILE A 100 -5.39 4.61 -9.73
N LEU A 101 -6.02 5.20 -8.70
CA LEU A 101 -5.50 5.19 -7.33
C LEU A 101 -5.39 3.75 -6.78
N GLN A 102 -6.33 2.87 -7.12
CA GLN A 102 -6.28 1.47 -6.69
C GLN A 102 -5.06 0.75 -7.30
N VAL A 103 -4.78 0.95 -8.59
CA VAL A 103 -3.59 0.37 -9.24
C VAL A 103 -2.31 0.96 -8.64
N GLN A 104 -2.25 2.29 -8.45
CA GLN A 104 -1.12 2.95 -7.79
C GLN A 104 -0.86 2.38 -6.40
N HIS A 105 -1.90 2.17 -5.60
CA HIS A 105 -1.79 1.62 -4.26
C HIS A 105 -1.21 0.20 -4.28
N GLY A 106 -1.75 -0.68 -5.13
CA GLY A 106 -1.24 -2.06 -5.28
C GLY A 106 0.25 -2.10 -5.64
N MET A 107 0.67 -1.26 -6.60
CA MET A 107 2.08 -1.14 -7.00
C MET A 107 2.96 -0.62 -5.86
N ARG A 108 2.50 0.41 -5.13
CA ARG A 108 3.23 0.99 -4.00
C ARG A 108 3.42 -0.01 -2.87
N LEU A 109 2.42 -0.84 -2.59
CA LEU A 109 2.54 -1.92 -1.60
C LEU A 109 3.68 -2.86 -1.97
N LEU A 110 3.74 -3.34 -3.21
CA LEU A 110 4.82 -4.22 -3.66
C LEU A 110 6.19 -3.53 -3.62
N ALA A 111 6.28 -2.29 -4.11
CA ALA A 111 7.52 -1.51 -4.05
C ALA A 111 8.02 -1.30 -2.61
N SER A 112 7.11 -1.05 -1.65
CA SER A 112 7.47 -0.91 -0.24
C SER A 112 8.01 -2.21 0.37
N GLN A 113 7.44 -3.36 -0.02
CA GLN A 113 7.94 -4.67 0.40
C GLN A 113 9.31 -4.98 -0.22
N VAL A 114 9.48 -4.68 -1.50
CA VAL A 114 10.78 -4.81 -2.19
C VAL A 114 11.83 -3.94 -1.50
N SER A 115 11.52 -2.67 -1.21
CA SER A 115 12.41 -1.76 -0.49
C SER A 115 12.75 -2.26 0.91
N SER A 116 11.75 -2.73 1.66
CA SER A 116 11.94 -3.25 3.02
C SER A 116 12.82 -4.50 3.03
N SER A 117 12.70 -5.36 2.02
CA SER A 117 13.57 -6.54 1.88
C SER A 117 15.05 -6.18 1.68
N MET A 118 15.36 -4.99 1.14
CA MET A 118 16.74 -4.52 0.99
C MET A 118 17.32 -3.93 2.28
N THR A 119 16.47 -3.36 3.12
CA THR A 119 16.87 -2.68 4.37
C THR A 119 16.67 -3.54 5.61
N ALA A 120 16.07 -4.73 5.48
CA ALA A 120 15.82 -5.65 6.56
C ALA A 120 17.14 -6.08 7.21
N GLN A 121 17.54 -5.38 8.27
CA GLN A 121 18.59 -5.80 9.17
C GLN A 121 17.97 -6.74 10.20
N PRO A 122 18.40 -8.02 10.28
CA PRO A 122 17.91 -8.92 11.31
C PRO A 122 18.20 -8.31 12.69
N GLY A 123 17.19 -8.30 13.57
CA GLY A 123 17.31 -7.79 14.95
C GLY A 123 16.95 -6.32 15.17
N LEU A 124 16.88 -5.47 14.13
CA LEU A 124 16.55 -4.04 14.31
C LEU A 124 15.14 -3.83 14.89
N ALA A 125 14.14 -4.56 14.40
CA ALA A 125 12.77 -4.49 14.93
C ALA A 125 12.71 -4.89 16.42
N ARG A 126 13.53 -5.87 16.82
CA ARG A 126 13.63 -6.31 18.22
C ARG A 126 14.27 -5.23 19.08
N LEU A 127 15.35 -4.60 18.60
CA LEU A 127 16.02 -3.50 19.29
C LEU A 127 15.10 -2.28 19.48
N VAL A 128 14.35 -1.90 18.45
CA VAL A 128 13.36 -0.82 18.55
C VAL A 128 12.27 -1.17 19.56
N SER A 129 11.77 -2.40 19.53
CA SER A 129 10.78 -2.87 20.51
C SER A 129 11.31 -2.80 21.95
N THR A 130 12.54 -3.23 22.21
CA THR A 130 13.14 -3.17 23.55
C THR A 130 13.41 -1.73 24.01
N MET A 131 13.82 -0.83 23.11
CA MET A 131 14.00 0.59 23.44
C MET A 131 12.67 1.30 23.73
N LEU A 132 11.63 1.01 22.96
CA LEU A 132 10.30 1.59 23.15
C LEU A 132 9.57 0.97 24.35
N ALA A 133 9.98 -0.21 24.81
CA ALA A 133 9.51 -0.81 26.05
C ALA A 133 10.09 -0.13 27.31
N PHE A 134 10.94 0.91 27.20
CA PHE A 134 11.45 1.66 28.35
C PHE A 134 10.51 2.81 28.77
N PRO A 135 10.26 3.03 30.08
CA PRO A 135 10.74 2.26 31.22
C PRO A 135 9.68 1.26 31.68
N SER A 136 9.66 0.06 31.10
CA SER A 136 9.10 -1.11 31.77
C SER A 136 10.14 -1.63 32.77
N PRO A 137 9.77 -1.95 34.01
CA PRO A 137 10.72 -2.46 35.01
C PRO A 137 11.16 -3.88 34.61
N ALA A 138 12.27 -4.00 33.87
CA ALA A 138 12.90 -5.28 33.63
C ALA A 138 13.68 -5.69 34.88
N ALA A 139 13.12 -6.65 35.63
CA ALA A 139 13.90 -7.41 36.59
C ALA A 139 14.99 -8.20 35.84
N SER A 140 16.24 -8.07 36.31
CA SER A 140 17.45 -8.84 35.96
C SER A 140 18.20 -8.54 34.64
N SER A 141 19.26 -7.74 34.82
CA SER A 141 20.55 -7.67 34.09
C SER A 141 20.55 -7.47 32.56
N ASP A 142 20.58 -6.21 32.15
CA ASP A 142 20.74 -5.73 30.76
C ASP A 142 22.02 -6.19 30.03
N LEU A 143 23.04 -6.68 30.75
CA LEU A 143 24.30 -7.13 30.14
C LEU A 143 24.17 -8.42 29.32
N ALA A 144 23.25 -9.33 29.67
CA ALA A 144 23.11 -10.61 28.96
C ALA A 144 22.47 -10.48 27.57
N CYS A 145 21.64 -9.44 27.35
CA CYS A 145 20.97 -9.21 26.07
C CYS A 145 21.95 -8.67 25.01
N ALA A 146 22.95 -7.88 25.43
CA ALA A 146 23.95 -7.30 24.55
C ALA A 146 24.92 -8.35 23.98
N ASP A 147 25.31 -9.36 24.77
CA ASP A 147 26.24 -10.41 24.33
C ASP A 147 25.67 -11.34 23.26
N TYR A 148 24.34 -11.52 23.22
CA TYR A 148 23.67 -12.38 22.24
C TYR A 148 23.66 -11.77 20.83
N LEU A 149 23.69 -10.43 20.71
CA LEU A 149 23.75 -9.75 19.42
C LEU A 149 25.14 -9.86 18.77
N ASN A 150 26.18 -10.14 19.56
CA ASN A 150 27.58 -10.18 19.09
C ASN A 150 28.03 -11.58 18.63
N ARG A 151 27.34 -12.65 19.04
CA ARG A 151 27.56 -13.99 18.52
C ARG A 151 26.51 -14.32 17.48
N GLY A 152 26.85 -14.23 16.20
CA GLY A 152 26.02 -14.66 15.08
C GLY A 152 25.75 -16.18 15.04
N GLN A 153 25.22 -16.77 16.12
CA GLN A 153 24.76 -18.14 16.13
C GLN A 153 23.32 -18.25 15.60
N PRO A 154 22.99 -19.29 14.82
CA PRO A 154 21.63 -19.54 14.39
C PRO A 154 20.77 -19.86 15.61
N CYS A 155 19.62 -19.19 15.75
CA CYS A 155 18.67 -19.50 16.82
C CYS A 155 18.07 -20.90 16.60
N ASP A 156 18.28 -21.81 17.55
CA ASP A 156 17.58 -23.08 17.61
C ASP A 156 16.07 -22.84 17.86
N THR A 157 15.25 -23.51 17.07
CA THR A 157 13.79 -23.32 16.91
C THR A 157 12.96 -23.59 18.17
N ARG A 158 13.58 -23.98 19.29
CA ARG A 158 12.89 -24.32 20.55
C ARG A 158 12.72 -23.15 21.53
N SER A 159 13.37 -22.01 21.31
CA SER A 159 13.27 -20.86 22.23
C SER A 159 12.28 -19.77 21.77
N CYS A 160 11.65 -19.90 20.60
CA CYS A 160 10.66 -18.93 20.09
C CYS A 160 9.24 -19.11 20.65
N SER A 161 8.96 -20.14 21.45
CA SER A 161 7.62 -20.40 21.98
C SER A 161 7.11 -19.29 22.91
N PHE A 162 8.00 -18.49 23.52
CA PHE A 162 7.61 -17.46 24.48
C PHE A 162 7.07 -16.17 23.82
N VAL A 163 7.37 -15.93 22.54
CA VAL A 163 6.96 -14.68 21.87
C VAL A 163 5.57 -14.80 21.22
N VAL A 164 5.15 -16.02 20.87
CA VAL A 164 3.83 -16.25 20.23
C VAL A 164 2.69 -16.20 21.26
N GLU A 165 2.96 -16.58 22.51
CA GLU A 165 1.94 -16.62 23.56
C GLU A 165 1.50 -15.23 24.04
N CYS A 166 2.38 -14.21 23.96
CA CYS A 166 2.01 -12.83 24.30
C CYS A 166 1.08 -12.15 23.27
N THR A 167 1.07 -12.59 22.01
CA THR A 167 0.14 -12.03 20.99
C THR A 167 -1.25 -12.66 21.05
N ALA A 168 -1.41 -13.85 21.62
CA ALA A 168 -2.71 -14.53 21.72
C ALA A 168 -3.56 -14.00 22.89
N LEU A 169 -2.94 -13.52 23.97
CA LEU A 169 -3.67 -13.00 25.15
C LEU A 169 -4.32 -11.62 24.94
N HIS A 170 -4.01 -10.92 23.84
CA HIS A 170 -4.63 -9.63 23.54
C HIS A 170 -5.88 -9.72 22.65
N THR A 171 -6.19 -10.89 22.07
CA THR A 171 -7.39 -11.07 21.22
C THR A 171 -8.63 -11.55 21.96
N GLU A 172 -8.52 -12.10 23.18
CA GLU A 172 -9.70 -12.52 23.96
C GLU A 172 -10.35 -11.40 24.79
N SER A 173 -9.69 -10.25 24.95
CA SER A 173 -10.23 -9.13 25.75
C SER A 173 -11.14 -8.16 24.98
N TYR A 174 -11.46 -8.41 23.71
CA TYR A 174 -12.27 -7.48 22.88
C TYR A 174 -13.64 -8.04 22.44
N THR A 175 -13.96 -9.30 22.72
CA THR A 175 -15.26 -9.91 22.36
C THR A 175 -16.28 -9.99 23.51
N GLU A 176 -15.92 -9.58 24.73
CA GLU A 176 -16.82 -9.70 25.90
C GLU A 176 -17.42 -8.38 26.43
N ARG A 177 -17.23 -7.24 25.75
CA ARG A 177 -17.83 -5.94 26.15
C ARG A 177 -18.93 -5.41 25.22
N LYS A 178 -19.70 -6.30 24.58
CA LYS A 178 -20.87 -5.88 23.78
C LYS A 178 -22.15 -6.67 24.03
N ASN A 179 -22.25 -7.39 25.16
CA ASN A 179 -23.47 -8.09 25.57
C ASN A 179 -23.92 -7.75 27.02
N SER A 180 -23.48 -6.63 27.60
CA SER A 180 -23.98 -6.18 28.90
C SER A 180 -24.12 -4.65 28.95
N SER A 181 -24.94 -4.14 28.04
CA SER A 181 -25.54 -2.81 28.15
C SER A 181 -26.91 -2.87 27.48
N ASP A 182 -27.77 -3.68 28.08
CA ASP A 182 -29.19 -3.39 28.12
C ASP A 182 -29.56 -3.21 29.59
N MET A 183 -30.47 -2.27 29.86
CA MET A 183 -31.29 -2.15 31.06
C MET A 183 -30.78 -1.21 32.18
N PHE A 184 -30.97 0.09 32.00
CA PHE A 184 -31.59 0.98 32.99
C PHE A 184 -32.34 2.12 32.27
N VAL A 185 -33.69 1.99 32.27
CA VAL A 185 -34.79 2.96 31.99
C VAL A 185 -34.62 3.98 30.88
#